data_AF-A0A2S9G410-F1
#
_entry.id   AF-A0A2S9G410-F1
#
_cell.length_a   1.000
_cell.length_b   1.000
_cell.length_c   1.000
_cell.angle_alpha   90.00
_cell.angle_beta   90.00
_cell.angle_gamma   90.00
#
_symmetry.space_group_name_H-M   'P 1'
#
loop_
_entity.id
_entity.type
_entity.pdbx_description
1 polymer ?
#
loop_
_entity_poly.entity_id
_entity_poly.type
_entity_poly.pdbx_seq_one_letter_code
_entity_poly.pdbx_strand_id
1 'polypeptide(L)'
;GERLWVNDIDMVWTALEAGRGAVLALPHSGNWDMAGVWLVQNHGAFATVAERLKPESLYKRFLAYRESLGFEVVPSSGGDRPAYD
;
A
#
# COMPACT_ATOMS: atom_id res chain seq x y z
N GLY A 1 -11.78 -14.91 17.85
CA GLY A 1 -11.38 -13.59 17.33
C GLY A 1 -11.88 -13.49 15.91
N GLU A 2 -12.60 -12.44 15.56
CA GLU A 2 -13.13 -12.28 14.21
C GLU A 2 -11.99 -12.09 13.21
N ARG A 3 -12.07 -12.80 12.08
CA ARG A 3 -11.12 -12.74 10.97
C ARG A 3 -11.57 -11.60 10.07
N LEU A 4 -10.66 -10.74 9.62
CA LEU A 4 -10.99 -9.70 8.63
C LEU A 4 -11.23 -10.34 7.25
N TRP A 5 -12.19 -9.83 6.48
CA TRP A 5 -12.46 -10.21 5.09
C TRP A 5 -12.68 -8.98 4.22
N VAL A 6 -12.51 -9.14 2.90
CA VAL A 6 -12.78 -8.12 1.89
C VAL A 6 -13.83 -8.69 0.94
N ASN A 7 -14.94 -7.97 0.77
CA ASN A 7 -15.98 -8.36 -0.17
C ASN A 7 -15.43 -8.28 -1.61
N ASP A 8 -15.82 -9.24 -2.45
CA ASP A 8 -15.45 -9.31 -3.88
C ASP A 8 -13.94 -9.32 -4.17
N ILE A 9 -13.12 -9.79 -3.21
CA ILE A 9 -11.67 -9.84 -3.36
C ILE A 9 -11.21 -10.70 -4.55
N ASP A 10 -12.02 -11.66 -4.98
CA ASP A 10 -11.72 -12.54 -6.12
C ASP A 10 -11.47 -11.75 -7.42
N MET A 11 -11.98 -10.52 -7.53
CA MET A 11 -11.66 -9.63 -8.66
C MET A 11 -10.15 -9.31 -8.73
N VAL A 12 -9.51 -9.12 -7.57
CA VAL A 12 -8.07 -8.86 -7.48
C VAL A 12 -7.28 -10.11 -7.81
N TRP A 13 -7.67 -11.25 -7.23
CA TRP A 13 -7.00 -12.54 -7.48
C TRP A 13 -7.05 -12.93 -8.95
N THR A 14 -8.23 -12.81 -9.58
CA THR A 14 -8.38 -13.09 -11.02
C THR A 14 -7.47 -12.22 -11.89
N ALA A 15 -7.30 -10.94 -11.56
CA ALA A 15 -6.43 -10.04 -12.32
C ALA A 15 -4.94 -10.40 -12.17
N LEU A 16 -4.53 -10.80 -10.96
CA LEU A 16 -3.16 -11.24 -10.68
C LEU A 16 -2.84 -12.58 -11.34
N GLU A 17 -3.74 -13.56 -11.26
CA GLU A 17 -3.61 -14.86 -11.93
C GLU A 17 -3.52 -14.72 -13.46
N ALA A 18 -4.21 -13.74 -14.03
CA ALA A 18 -4.11 -13.39 -15.45
C ALA A 18 -2.81 -12.66 -15.83
N GLY A 19 -1.91 -12.41 -14.88
CA GLY A 19 -0.61 -11.74 -15.12
C GLY A 19 -0.73 -10.25 -15.47
N ARG A 20 -1.86 -9.60 -15.14
CA ARG A 20 -2.13 -8.21 -15.52
C ARG A 20 -1.66 -7.18 -14.49
N GLY A 21 -1.41 -7.62 -13.26
CA GLY A 21 -1.30 -6.73 -12.10
C GLY A 21 -2.65 -6.16 -11.68
N ALA A 22 -2.67 -5.40 -10.58
CA ALA A 22 -3.88 -4.75 -10.07
C ALA A 22 -3.55 -3.38 -9.46
N VAL A 23 -4.43 -2.40 -9.68
CA VAL A 23 -4.38 -1.08 -9.03
C VAL A 23 -5.58 -0.98 -8.09
N LEU A 24 -5.32 -0.84 -6.79
CA LEU A 24 -6.34 -0.68 -5.76
C LEU A 24 -6.48 0.81 -5.40
N ALA A 25 -7.45 1.49 -6.02
CA ALA A 25 -7.75 2.88 -5.72
C ALA A 25 -8.82 2.98 -4.62
N LEU A 26 -8.49 3.68 -3.53
CA LEU A 26 -9.34 3.79 -2.35
C LEU A 26 -9.44 5.25 -1.87
N PRO A 27 -10.60 5.67 -1.34
CA PRO A 27 -10.72 6.95 -0.66
C PRO A 27 -10.06 6.90 0.73
N HIS A 28 -9.87 8.06 1.35
CA HIS A 28 -9.44 8.17 2.75
C HIS A 28 -10.60 7.85 3.71
N SER A 29 -11.08 6.60 3.71
CA SER A 29 -12.20 6.12 4.52
C SER A 29 -11.82 4.91 5.36
N GLY A 30 -12.31 4.86 6.60
CA GLY A 30 -12.00 3.80 7.54
C GLY A 30 -10.52 3.74 7.89
N ASN A 31 -10.00 2.52 8.09
CA ASN A 31 -8.58 2.29 8.36
C ASN A 31 -7.93 1.52 7.20
N TRP A 32 -7.30 2.27 6.30
CA TRP A 32 -6.64 1.70 5.13
C TRP A 32 -5.28 1.05 5.45
N ASP A 33 -4.61 1.43 6.54
CA ASP A 33 -3.43 0.68 7.01
C ASP A 33 -3.85 -0.74 7.44
N MET A 34 -5.04 -0.90 8.05
CA MET A 34 -5.58 -2.24 8.37
C MET A 34 -5.93 -3.05 7.12
N ALA A 35 -6.50 -2.41 6.10
CA ALA A 35 -6.72 -3.06 4.80
C ALA A 35 -5.40 -3.49 4.15
N GLY A 36 -4.35 -2.66 4.27
CA GLY A 36 -3.01 -3.00 3.82
C GLY A 36 -2.41 -4.17 4.59
N VAL A 37 -2.51 -4.20 5.94
CA VAL A 37 -2.07 -5.34 6.76
C VAL A 37 -2.79 -6.62 6.32
N TRP A 38 -4.10 -6.53 6.07
CA TRP A 38 -4.86 -7.66 5.55
C TRP A 38 -4.28 -8.15 4.21
N LEU A 39 -3.98 -7.25 3.28
CA LEU A 39 -3.39 -7.62 1.98
C LEU A 39 -1.99 -8.22 2.12
N VAL A 40 -1.15 -7.67 3.02
CA VAL A 40 0.19 -8.22 3.32
C VAL A 40 0.09 -9.66 3.83
N GLN A 41 -0.86 -9.96 4.70
CA GLN A 41 -1.03 -11.30 5.27
C GLN A 41 -1.66 -12.30 4.29
N ASN A 42 -2.46 -11.84 3.30
CA ASN A 42 -3.19 -12.72 2.39
C ASN A 42 -2.58 -12.83 0.98
N HIS A 43 -1.72 -11.90 0.58
CA HIS A 43 -1.05 -11.88 -0.73
C HIS A 43 0.46 -11.67 -0.62
N GLY A 44 0.89 -10.76 0.28
CA GLY A 44 2.29 -10.36 0.43
C GLY A 44 2.46 -8.84 0.29
N ALA A 45 3.72 -8.39 0.31
CA ALA A 45 4.04 -6.97 0.19
C ALA A 45 3.48 -6.36 -1.10
N PHE A 46 3.12 -5.08 -1.03
CA PHE A 46 2.62 -4.30 -2.16
C PHE A 46 3.22 -2.88 -2.12
N ALA A 47 3.29 -2.25 -3.30
CA ALA A 47 3.76 -0.88 -3.43
C ALA A 47 2.63 0.14 -3.28
N THR A 48 2.91 1.25 -2.60
CA THR A 48 2.03 2.41 -2.50
C THR A 48 2.83 3.71 -2.56
N VAL A 49 2.15 4.84 -2.79
CA VAL A 49 2.78 6.17 -2.84
C VAL A 49 2.41 6.96 -1.60
N ALA A 50 3.40 7.62 -0.99
CA ALA A 50 3.17 8.55 0.11
C ALA A 50 3.70 9.94 -0.22
N GLU A 51 2.94 10.97 0.16
CA GLU A 51 3.42 12.35 0.12
C GLU A 51 4.64 12.52 1.04
N ARG A 52 5.69 13.18 0.53
CA ARG A 52 6.88 13.51 1.32
C ARG A 52 6.64 14.74 2.20
N LEU A 53 5.99 14.50 3.34
CA LEU A 53 5.64 15.54 4.32
C LEU A 53 6.86 16.27 4.85
N LYS A 54 6.68 17.57 5.13
CA LYS A 54 7.64 18.37 5.90
C LYS A 54 7.18 18.48 7.36
N PRO A 55 8.09 18.45 8.35
CA PRO A 55 9.53 18.25 8.20
C PRO A 55 9.87 16.79 7.84
N GLU A 56 11.07 16.57 7.29
CA GLU A 56 11.53 15.24 6.84
C GLU A 56 11.45 14.17 7.94
N SER A 57 11.62 14.55 9.20
CA SER A 57 11.46 13.66 10.35
C SER A 57 10.04 13.11 10.50
N LEU A 58 9.01 13.86 10.10
CA LEU A 58 7.62 13.41 10.11
C LEU A 58 7.38 12.37 9.01
N TYR A 59 7.85 12.64 7.79
CA TYR A 59 7.80 11.69 6.69
C TYR A 59 8.46 10.36 7.07
N LYS A 60 9.68 10.40 7.63
CA LYS A 60 10.41 9.19 8.06
C LYS A 60 9.66 8.37 9.13
N ARG A 61 8.90 9.02 10.01
CA ARG A 61 8.05 8.31 10.99
C ARG A 61 6.93 7.54 10.32
N PHE A 62 6.24 8.15 9.35
CA PHE A 62 5.19 7.48 8.58
C PHE A 62 5.73 6.36 7.70
N LEU A 63 6.89 6.59 7.09
CA LEU A 63 7.60 5.60 6.29
C LEU A 63 7.92 4.37 7.14
N ALA A 64 8.66 4.54 8.24
CA ALA A 64 9.05 3.44 9.12
C ALA A 64 7.82 2.70 9.70
N TYR A 65 6.75 3.43 10.05
CA TYR A 65 5.51 2.82 10.49
C TYR A 65 4.91 1.88 9.43
N ARG A 66 4.75 2.34 8.18
CA ARG A 66 4.14 1.52 7.12
C ARG A 66 5.04 0.39 6.63
N GLU A 67 6.34 0.61 6.59
CA GLU A 67 7.32 -0.46 6.30
C GLU A 67 7.24 -1.56 7.36
N SER A 68 7.04 -1.21 8.64
CA SER A 68 6.83 -2.20 9.71
C SER A 68 5.55 -3.02 9.56
N LEU A 69 4.57 -2.53 8.78
CA LEU A 69 3.34 -3.26 8.44
C LEU A 69 3.50 -4.13 7.18
N GLY A 70 4.65 -4.06 6.51
CA GLY A 70 4.98 -4.84 5.30
C GLY A 70 4.67 -4.11 3.98
N PHE A 71 4.47 -2.80 3.99
CA PHE A 71 4.23 -2.03 2.76
C PHE A 71 5.57 -1.60 2.15
N GLU A 72 5.64 -1.58 0.81
CA GLU A 72 6.68 -0.86 0.09
C GLU A 72 6.16 0.54 -0.22
N VAL A 73 6.82 1.58 0.30
CA VAL A 73 6.33 2.97 0.20
C VAL A 73 7.27 3.81 -0.65
N VAL A 74 6.77 4.26 -1.80
CA VAL A 74 7.49 5.14 -2.73
C VAL A 74 7.11 6.60 -2.42
N PRO A 75 8.07 7.52 -2.26
CA PRO A 75 7.76 8.94 -2.10
C PRO A 75 7.18 9.53 -3.40
N SER A 76 6.15 10.37 -3.29
CA SER A 76 5.57 11.07 -4.45
C SER A 76 6.53 12.08 -5.11
N SER A 77 7.60 12.48 -4.41
CA SER A 77 8.62 13.40 -4.92
C SER A 77 9.97 13.17 -4.24
N GLY A 78 11.05 13.49 -4.95
CA GLY A 78 12.41 13.37 -4.43
C GLY A 78 12.87 11.94 -4.13
N GLY A 79 12.31 10.95 -4.82
CA GLY A 79 12.86 9.59 -4.85
C GLY A 79 14.08 9.49 -5.79
N ASP A 80 14.86 8.42 -5.65
CA ASP A 80 16.09 8.22 -6.42
C ASP A 80 15.86 8.07 -7.94
N ARG A 81 14.65 7.67 -8.32
CA ARG A 81 14.23 7.56 -9.72
C ARG A 81 13.08 8.54 -10.01
N PRO A 82 13.18 9.39 -11.06
CA PRO A 82 12.08 10.26 -11.46
C PRO A 82 10.88 9.42 -11.94
N ALA A 83 9.67 9.97 -11.77
CA ALA A 83 8.42 9.26 -12.10
C ALA A 83 8.24 8.98 -13.60
N TYR A 84 8.96 9.72 -14.46
CA TYR A 84 9.01 9.59 -15.90
C TYR A 84 10.45 9.84 -16.36
N ASP A 85 10.88 9.20 -17.45
CA ASP A 85 12.18 9.46 -18.09
C ASP A 85 12.27 10.87 -18.69
#